data_AF-A0AAW0Q234-F1
#
_entry.id   AF-A0AAW0Q234-F1
#
_cell.length_a   1.000
_cell.length_b   1.000
_cell.length_c   1.000
_cell.angle_alpha   90.00
_cell.angle_beta   90.00
_cell.angle_gamma   90.00
#
_symmetry.space_group_name_H-M   'P 1'
#
loop_
_entity.id
_entity.type
_entity.pdbx_description
1 polymer ?
#
loop_
_entity_poly.entity_id
_entity_poly.type
_entity_poly.pdbx_seq_one_letter_code
_entity_poly.pdbx_strand_id
1 'polypeptide(L)'
;MDQGLCFRVNTLAAYIEANRLAPKLFEEPAVHSSAVISERCQMGSDSIIGEKCQIADKTSIKRATIGNYTSIKEKVKVANSIIMHHVTIEEGCNIQGSVICSNTVIGRGADLKYCLVGNGQRIDPESERTNEVIVGTDQLMEI
;
A
#
# COMPACT_ATOMS: atom_id res chain seq x y z
N MET A 1 22.86 4.22 -24.07
CA MET A 1 21.79 5.26 -24.10
C MET A 1 20.79 4.82 -23.05
N ASP A 2 20.98 5.26 -21.81
CA ASP A 2 20.00 5.00 -20.75
C ASP A 2 18.77 5.84 -21.04
N GLN A 3 17.71 5.19 -21.52
CA GLN A 3 16.42 5.84 -21.72
C GLN A 3 15.86 6.17 -20.35
N GLY A 4 16.09 7.40 -19.89
CA GLY A 4 15.41 7.92 -18.71
C GLY A 4 13.90 7.84 -18.93
N LEU A 5 13.22 7.07 -18.10
CA LEU A 5 11.77 6.92 -18.17
C LEU A 5 11.12 8.09 -17.42
N CYS A 6 10.36 8.92 -18.14
CA CYS A 6 9.65 10.05 -17.56
C CYS A 6 8.14 9.77 -17.57
N PHE A 7 7.52 9.72 -16.39
CA PHE A 7 6.07 9.66 -16.25
C PHE A 7 5.51 11.02 -15.85
N ARG A 8 4.55 11.53 -16.63
CA ARG A 8 3.70 12.64 -16.18
C ARG A 8 2.63 12.07 -15.27
N VAL A 9 2.79 12.26 -13.96
CA VAL A 9 1.87 11.73 -12.97
C VAL A 9 1.01 12.86 -12.40
N ASN A 10 -0.20 13.01 -12.94
CA ASN A 10 -1.18 14.03 -12.50
C ASN A 10 -2.49 13.42 -11.98
N THR A 11 -2.58 12.10 -11.93
CA THR A 11 -3.76 11.36 -11.44
C THR A 11 -3.30 10.17 -10.58
N LEU A 12 -4.16 9.73 -9.67
CA LEU A 12 -3.91 8.54 -8.85
C LEU A 12 -3.65 7.30 -9.73
N ALA A 13 -4.41 7.15 -10.81
CA ALA A 13 -4.25 6.06 -11.77
C ALA A 13 -2.86 6.09 -12.43
N ALA A 14 -2.36 7.27 -12.82
CA ALA A 14 -1.02 7.41 -13.37
C ALA A 14 0.08 7.10 -12.33
N TYR A 15 -0.15 7.43 -11.06
CA TYR A 15 0.79 7.11 -9.98
C TYR A 15 0.85 5.60 -9.72
N ILE A 16 -0.30 4.94 -9.72
CA ILE A 16 -0.39 3.48 -9.57
C ILE A 16 0.27 2.76 -10.76
N GLU A 17 0.04 3.19 -12.00
CA GLU A 17 0.71 2.59 -13.17
C GLU A 17 2.21 2.89 -13.21
N ALA A 18 2.67 4.06 -12.76
CA ALA A 18 4.10 4.33 -12.62
C ALA A 18 4.74 3.37 -11.58
N ASN A 19 4.10 3.18 -10.43
CA ASN A 19 4.58 2.26 -9.40
C ASN A 19 4.50 0.78 -9.82
N ARG A 20 3.56 0.42 -10.70
CA ARG A 20 3.54 -0.92 -11.32
C ARG A 20 4.80 -1.19 -12.15
N LEU A 21 5.41 -0.15 -12.71
CA LEU A 21 6.64 -0.28 -13.49
C LEU A 21 7.90 -0.22 -12.62
N ALA A 22 7.79 0.22 -11.36
CA ALA A 22 8.92 0.28 -10.44
C ALA A 22 9.68 -1.05 -10.31
N PRO A 23 9.04 -2.23 -10.10
CA PRO A 23 9.79 -3.50 -10.04
C PRO A 23 10.50 -3.87 -11.34
N LYS A 24 10.13 -3.29 -12.48
CA LYS A 24 10.80 -3.51 -13.77
C LYS A 24 11.93 -2.53 -14.03
N LEU A 25 11.96 -1.43 -13.28
CA LEU A 25 12.92 -0.35 -13.44
C LEU A 25 14.06 -0.44 -12.42
N PHE A 26 13.78 -1.02 -11.25
CA PHE A 26 14.76 -1.25 -10.21
C PHE A 26 15.09 -2.74 -10.18
N GLU A 27 16.38 -3.10 -10.30
CA GLU A 27 16.88 -4.47 -10.13
C GLU A 27 16.91 -4.90 -8.65
N GLU A 28 16.03 -4.33 -7.82
CA GLU A 28 15.93 -4.68 -6.42
C GLU A 28 15.08 -5.93 -6.23
N PRO A 29 15.42 -6.79 -5.25
CA PRO A 29 14.60 -7.94 -4.94
C PRO A 29 13.19 -7.50 -4.53
N ALA A 30 12.19 -8.12 -5.13
CA ALA A 30 10.77 -7.85 -4.86
C ALA A 30 10.41 -8.02 -3.36
N VAL A 31 11.20 -8.78 -2.60
CA VAL A 31 11.02 -8.94 -1.15
C VAL A 31 12.35 -8.69 -0.45
N HIS A 32 12.33 -7.77 0.50
CA HIS A 32 13.49 -7.54 1.35
C HIS A 32 13.74 -8.71 2.31
N SER A 33 15.00 -9.06 2.56
CA SER A 33 15.43 -10.20 3.38
C SER A 33 14.97 -10.14 4.84
N SER A 34 14.72 -8.95 5.37
CA SER A 34 14.23 -8.74 6.74
C SER A 34 12.71 -8.78 6.87
N ALA A 35 11.97 -8.92 5.77
CA ALA A 35 10.52 -9.05 5.82
C ALA A 35 10.11 -10.45 6.29
N VAL A 36 9.15 -10.51 7.20
CA VAL A 36 8.56 -11.75 7.72
C VAL A 36 7.23 -11.96 7.03
N ILE A 37 7.18 -12.97 6.15
CA ILE A 37 6.00 -13.30 5.36
C ILE A 37 5.54 -14.68 5.76
N SER A 38 4.26 -14.81 6.09
CA SER A 38 3.64 -16.11 6.35
C SER A 38 3.66 -17.01 5.09
N GLU A 39 3.87 -18.31 5.30
CA GLU A 39 3.80 -19.34 4.26
C GLU A 39 2.44 -19.44 3.55
N ARG A 40 1.36 -19.00 4.21
CA ARG A 40 -0.01 -19.00 3.64
C ARG A 40 -0.38 -17.67 2.99
N CYS A 41 0.56 -16.75 2.85
CA CYS A 41 0.36 -15.51 2.11
C CYS A 41 0.47 -15.78 0.61
N GLN A 42 -0.51 -15.28 -0.15
CA GLN A 42 -0.48 -15.31 -1.60
C GLN A 42 0.12 -14.01 -2.12
N MET A 43 1.32 -14.08 -2.68
CA MET A 43 1.98 -12.94 -3.29
C MET A 43 2.01 -13.05 -4.82
N GLY A 44 1.68 -11.96 -5.50
CA GLY A 44 1.92 -11.79 -6.93
C GLY A 44 3.37 -11.44 -7.23
N SER A 45 3.85 -11.82 -8.41
CA SER A 45 5.20 -11.51 -8.92
C SER A 45 5.48 -10.02 -9.09
N ASP A 46 4.43 -9.21 -9.26
CA ASP A 46 4.51 -7.77 -9.49
C ASP A 46 4.37 -6.95 -8.17
N SER A 47 4.56 -7.59 -7.02
CA SER A 47 4.44 -6.95 -5.70
C SER A 47 5.81 -6.73 -5.08
N ILE A 48 6.00 -5.59 -4.41
CA ILE A 48 7.24 -5.25 -3.70
C ILE A 48 6.97 -5.20 -2.20
N ILE A 49 7.87 -5.74 -1.38
CA ILE A 49 7.83 -5.68 0.08
C ILE A 49 9.12 -5.09 0.62
N GLY A 50 8.98 -3.99 1.34
CA GLY A 50 10.05 -3.29 2.02
C GLY A 50 10.56 -3.99 3.27
N GLU A 51 11.55 -3.37 3.90
CA GLU A 51 12.24 -3.94 5.06
C GLU A 51 11.35 -4.07 6.29
N LYS A 52 11.60 -5.11 7.10
CA LYS A 52 10.94 -5.35 8.40
C LYS A 52 9.41 -5.30 8.32
N CYS A 53 8.85 -5.65 7.17
CA CYS A 53 7.41 -5.82 7.03
C CYS A 53 6.98 -7.14 7.68
N GLN A 54 5.80 -7.16 8.28
CA GLN A 54 5.20 -8.34 8.87
C GLN A 54 3.90 -8.64 8.14
N ILE A 55 3.79 -9.82 7.52
CA ILE A 55 2.63 -10.20 6.73
C ILE A 55 2.08 -11.51 7.27
N ALA A 56 0.87 -11.44 7.82
CA ALA A 56 0.21 -12.56 8.46
C ALA A 56 -0.47 -13.53 7.47
N ASP A 57 -0.99 -14.62 8.01
CA ASP A 57 -1.64 -15.70 7.25
C ASP A 57 -2.88 -15.25 6.46
N LYS A 58 -3.17 -16.00 5.38
CA LYS A 58 -4.35 -15.80 4.52
C LYS A 58 -4.44 -14.40 3.90
N THR A 59 -3.30 -13.71 3.82
CA THR A 59 -3.19 -12.41 3.16
C THR A 59 -2.99 -12.62 1.66
N SER A 60 -3.56 -11.75 0.83
CA SER A 60 -3.38 -11.77 -0.62
C SER A 60 -2.84 -10.43 -1.09
N ILE A 61 -1.66 -10.41 -1.70
CA ILE A 61 -0.97 -9.19 -2.15
C ILE A 61 -0.67 -9.28 -3.63
N LYS A 62 -1.38 -8.52 -4.46
CA LYS A 62 -1.24 -8.56 -5.92
C LYS A 62 -1.02 -7.17 -6.50
N ARG A 63 0.07 -6.98 -7.25
CA ARG A 63 0.43 -5.69 -7.87
C ARG A 63 0.45 -4.57 -6.84
N ALA A 64 1.05 -4.83 -5.67
CA ALA A 64 1.06 -3.87 -4.57
C ALA A 64 2.47 -3.63 -4.07
N THR A 65 2.73 -2.39 -3.68
CA THR A 65 4.01 -1.97 -3.10
C THR A 65 3.79 -1.75 -1.62
N ILE A 66 4.53 -2.48 -0.78
CA ILE A 66 4.48 -2.38 0.68
C ILE A 66 5.76 -1.71 1.15
N GLY A 67 5.64 -0.56 1.81
CA GLY A 67 6.78 0.18 2.35
C GLY A 67 7.26 -0.39 3.67
N ASN A 68 8.50 -0.06 4.02
CA ASN A 68 9.22 -0.50 5.22
C ASN A 68 8.41 -0.35 6.52
N TYR A 69 8.68 -1.25 7.49
CA TYR A 69 8.06 -1.24 8.82
C TYR A 69 6.53 -1.35 8.82
N THR A 70 5.95 -1.95 7.78
CA THR A 70 4.50 -2.14 7.67
C THR A 70 4.06 -3.46 8.28
N SER A 71 2.95 -3.44 9.01
CA SER A 71 2.34 -4.63 9.62
C SER A 71 0.98 -4.92 8.99
N ILE A 72 0.84 -6.09 8.38
CA ILE A 72 -0.38 -6.57 7.73
C ILE A 72 -0.88 -7.80 8.51
N LYS A 73 -2.08 -7.69 9.06
CA LYS A 73 -2.75 -8.75 9.83
C LYS A 73 -3.44 -9.77 8.94
N GLU A 74 -4.08 -10.76 9.55
CA GLU A 74 -4.66 -11.92 8.85
C GLU A 74 -5.85 -11.54 7.97
N LYS A 75 -6.09 -12.35 6.92
CA LYS A 75 -7.24 -12.22 6.01
C LYS A 75 -7.31 -10.88 5.27
N VAL A 76 -6.20 -10.17 5.14
CA VAL A 76 -6.14 -8.90 4.43
C VAL A 76 -5.98 -9.15 2.93
N LYS A 77 -6.65 -8.34 2.10
CA LYS A 77 -6.51 -8.38 0.65
C LYS A 77 -5.99 -7.03 0.16
N VAL A 78 -4.86 -7.02 -0.51
CA VAL A 78 -4.25 -5.83 -1.11
C VAL A 78 -4.07 -6.06 -2.60
N ALA A 79 -4.71 -5.24 -3.42
CA ALA A 79 -4.67 -5.37 -4.87
C ALA A 79 -4.48 -4.02 -5.58
N ASN A 80 -3.46 -3.91 -6.43
CA ASN A 80 -3.20 -2.69 -7.21
C ASN A 80 -3.06 -1.43 -6.33
N SER A 81 -2.45 -1.57 -5.16
CA SER A 81 -2.42 -0.55 -4.11
C SER A 81 -1.00 -0.24 -3.69
N ILE A 82 -0.77 0.97 -3.17
CA ILE A 82 0.54 1.39 -2.68
C ILE A 82 0.40 1.69 -1.20
N ILE A 83 1.20 1.04 -0.39
CA ILE A 83 1.28 1.22 1.05
C ILE A 83 2.68 1.75 1.34
N MET A 84 2.78 2.91 1.99
CA MET A 84 4.06 3.51 2.35
C MET A 84 4.63 2.91 3.64
N HIS A 85 5.36 3.69 4.43
CA HIS A 85 6.12 3.23 5.59
C HIS A 85 5.30 3.31 6.88
N HIS A 86 5.59 2.43 7.84
CA HIS A 86 4.94 2.46 9.16
C HIS A 86 3.40 2.38 9.11
N VAL A 87 2.86 1.60 8.17
CA VAL A 87 1.41 1.40 8.07
C VAL A 87 1.01 0.16 8.86
N THR A 88 -0.12 0.23 9.56
CA THR A 88 -0.71 -0.93 10.23
C THR A 88 -2.07 -1.23 9.62
N ILE A 89 -2.23 -2.43 9.07
CA ILE A 89 -3.48 -2.91 8.49
C ILE A 89 -4.02 -4.03 9.35
N GLU A 90 -5.17 -3.79 9.98
CA GLU A 90 -5.84 -4.76 10.84
C GLU A 90 -6.50 -5.90 10.06
N GLU A 91 -7.00 -6.90 10.79
CA GLU A 91 -7.54 -8.13 10.20
C GLU A 91 -8.74 -7.87 9.29
N GLY A 92 -8.84 -8.64 8.21
CA GLY A 92 -10.02 -8.66 7.32
C GLY A 92 -10.20 -7.41 6.46
N CYS A 93 -9.18 -6.54 6.36
CA CYS A 93 -9.26 -5.36 5.49
C CYS A 93 -9.17 -5.74 4.01
N ASN A 94 -9.87 -4.97 3.17
CA ASN A 94 -9.77 -5.08 1.72
C ASN A 94 -9.32 -3.74 1.14
N ILE A 95 -8.18 -3.73 0.45
CA ILE A 95 -7.56 -2.50 -0.06
C ILE A 95 -7.30 -2.69 -1.55
N GLN A 96 -8.06 -2.00 -2.39
CA GLN A 96 -7.98 -2.10 -3.83
C GLN A 96 -7.73 -0.74 -4.47
N GLY A 97 -6.75 -0.62 -5.36
CA GLY A 97 -6.53 0.60 -6.14
C GLY A 97 -6.21 1.84 -5.28
N SER A 98 -5.78 1.64 -4.04
CA SER A 98 -5.72 2.71 -3.04
C SER A 98 -4.27 3.05 -2.68
N VAL A 99 -4.04 4.30 -2.30
CA VAL A 99 -2.73 4.78 -1.84
C VAL A 99 -2.82 5.13 -0.37
N ILE A 100 -2.03 4.43 0.44
CA ILE A 100 -1.99 4.57 1.88
C ILE A 100 -0.65 5.19 2.26
N CYS A 101 -0.69 6.43 2.74
CA CYS A 101 0.50 7.15 3.16
C CYS A 101 1.06 6.64 4.49
N SER A 102 2.27 7.11 4.83
CA SER A 102 2.98 6.64 6.02
C SER A 102 2.26 6.94 7.32
N ASN A 103 2.57 6.19 8.38
CA ASN A 103 2.00 6.34 9.73
C ASN A 103 0.47 6.15 9.80
N THR A 104 -0.11 5.45 8.84
CA THR A 104 -1.56 5.23 8.78
C THR A 104 -1.95 3.94 9.51
N VAL A 105 -3.10 3.96 10.17
CA VAL A 105 -3.70 2.78 10.79
C VAL A 105 -5.06 2.49 10.15
N ILE A 106 -5.21 1.32 9.54
CA ILE A 106 -6.46 0.85 8.95
C ILE A 106 -7.16 -0.07 9.95
N GLY A 107 -8.36 0.32 10.39
CA GLY A 107 -9.17 -0.44 11.32
C GLY A 107 -9.66 -1.78 10.77
N ARG A 108 -9.94 -2.72 11.67
CA ARG A 108 -10.37 -4.09 11.36
C ARG A 108 -11.59 -4.09 10.43
N GLY A 109 -11.54 -4.89 9.37
CA GLY A 109 -12.66 -5.05 8.44
C GLY A 109 -12.94 -3.84 7.54
N ALA A 110 -12.05 -2.86 7.45
CA ALA A 110 -12.23 -1.72 6.55
C ALA A 110 -12.10 -2.13 5.07
N ASP A 111 -12.96 -1.60 4.21
CA ASP A 111 -12.92 -1.77 2.76
C ASP A 111 -12.59 -0.44 2.08
N LEU A 112 -11.40 -0.35 1.50
CA LEU A 112 -10.89 0.82 0.80
C LEU A 112 -10.74 0.52 -0.68
N LYS A 113 -11.50 1.23 -1.50
CA LYS A 113 -11.46 1.10 -2.96
C LYS A 113 -11.16 2.45 -3.60
N TYR A 114 -10.06 2.55 -4.34
CA TYR A 114 -9.65 3.78 -5.02
C TYR A 114 -9.54 5.00 -4.09
N CYS A 115 -9.13 4.77 -2.85
CA CYS A 115 -9.00 5.81 -1.84
C CYS A 115 -7.56 6.31 -1.72
N LEU A 116 -7.41 7.58 -1.37
CA LEU A 116 -6.14 8.17 -0.99
C LEU A 116 -6.18 8.50 0.49
N VAL A 117 -5.40 7.78 1.29
CA VAL A 117 -5.32 8.00 2.74
C VAL A 117 -4.04 8.79 3.03
N GLY A 118 -4.22 9.96 3.62
CA GLY A 118 -3.16 10.89 4.00
C GLY A 118 -2.28 10.35 5.12
N ASN A 119 -1.17 11.05 5.38
CA ASN A 119 -0.23 10.68 6.43
C ASN A 119 -0.90 10.76 7.82
N GLY A 120 -0.57 9.80 8.69
CA GLY A 120 -1.03 9.82 10.08
C GLY A 120 -2.53 9.61 10.27
N GLN A 121 -3.25 9.20 9.22
CA GLN A 121 -4.69 9.00 9.31
C GLN A 121 -5.03 7.68 9.98
N ARG A 122 -6.20 7.65 10.60
CA ARG A 122 -6.79 6.44 11.17
C ARG A 122 -8.13 6.21 10.52
N ILE A 123 -8.27 5.05 9.89
CA ILE A 123 -9.52 4.61 9.28
C ILE A 123 -10.29 3.79 10.31
N ASP A 124 -11.56 4.14 10.51
CA ASP A 124 -12.41 3.44 11.46
C ASP A 124 -12.60 1.97 11.07
N PRO A 125 -12.71 1.05 12.05
CA PRO A 125 -13.07 -0.34 11.79
C PRO A 125 -14.39 -0.45 11.04
N GLU A 126 -14.52 -1.46 10.17
CA GLU A 126 -15.72 -1.76 9.38
C GLU A 126 -16.20 -0.60 8.49
N SER A 127 -15.34 0.39 8.25
CA SER A 127 -15.67 1.50 7.35
C SER A 127 -15.49 1.10 5.89
N GLU A 128 -16.46 1.49 5.08
CA GLU A 128 -16.41 1.34 3.62
C GLU A 128 -16.12 2.70 3.00
N ARG A 129 -15.02 2.81 2.27
CA ARG A 129 -14.55 4.04 1.63
C ARG A 129 -14.29 3.76 0.17
N THR A 130 -14.91 4.54 -0.72
CA THR A 130 -14.75 4.34 -2.17
C THR A 130 -14.58 5.68 -2.89
N ASN A 131 -13.51 5.82 -3.68
CA ASN A 131 -13.17 7.06 -4.41
C ASN A 131 -13.06 8.30 -3.50
N GLU A 132 -12.56 8.11 -2.27
CA GLU A 132 -12.43 9.19 -1.31
C GLU A 132 -10.97 9.57 -1.07
N VAL A 133 -10.75 10.87 -0.84
CA VAL A 133 -9.46 11.41 -0.38
C VAL A 133 -9.61 11.72 1.10
N ILE A 134 -9.01 10.88 1.93
CA ILE A 134 -9.04 10.96 3.39
C ILE A 134 -7.74 11.63 3.81
N VAL A 135 -7.73 12.95 3.85
CA VAL A 135 -6.60 13.73 4.35
C VAL A 135 -7.02 14.41 5.65
N GLY A 136 -6.17 14.32 6.67
CA GLY A 136 -6.37 15.05 7.90
C GLY A 136 -6.32 16.55 7.62
N THR A 137 -7.12 17.31 8.36
CA THR A 137 -7.29 18.75 8.20
C THR A 137 -5.98 19.56 8.42
N ASP A 138 -4.93 18.92 8.94
CA ASP A 138 -3.64 19.56 9.32
C ASP A 138 -2.63 19.76 8.18
N GLN A 139 -3.03 19.58 6.92
CA GLN A 139 -2.21 19.95 5.76
C GLN A 139 -2.90 20.89 4.76
N LEU A 140 -3.88 21.67 5.23
CA LEU A 140 -4.09 22.99 4.64
C LEU A 140 -2.91 23.87 5.09
N MET A 141 -1.88 23.93 4.24
CA MET A 141 -0.75 24.84 4.36
C MET A 141 -1.28 26.26 4.67
N GLU A 142 -1.03 26.76 5.89
CA GLU A 142 -1.03 28.20 6.11
C GLU A 142 0.16 28.77 5.31
N ILE A 143 -0.18 29.73 4.44
CA ILE A 143 0.73 30.55 3.63
C ILE A 143 1.51 31.53 4.51
#